data_AF-A0A2N8HF49-F1
#
_entry.id   AF-A0A2N8HF49-F1
#
_cell.length_a   1.000
_cell.length_b   1.000
_cell.length_c   1.000
_cell.angle_alpha   90.00
_cell.angle_beta   90.00
_cell.angle_gamma   90.00
#
_symmetry.space_group_name_H-M   'P 1'
#
loop_
_entity.id
_entity.type
_entity.pdbx_description
1 polymer ?
#
loop_
_entity_poly.entity_id
_entity_poly.type
_entity_poly.pdbx_seq_one_letter_code
_entity_poly.pdbx_strand_id
1 'polypeptide(L)'
;MVRSNTRSLQYIDTADALLADMYGWSGDWDWLRKHIMPRTQAGADREERPSASAKRLHSTVAIKSLRILTGAHIMYITPSNQRWFSFQSGLRGKEKLSRVDEWFAESTEITFGELSRSNFYTEIHETFLDRCLTGTGCLFCDTLADGRLNFRHIPSGTYAIAEGENGQVDTLVRKFKLTPHQAVSKFGYKNLPEKIRTAWEDPKKRYTEKHEYLHLVLPRLNYTFGHDLINSKRMKWASVYMTADGERHIIREEGYPEFPYLVTRFLRYGEGPYGYAPGLDVMEEIMATLKLERVMDVLGEVAAFPRILQLADQVGEVDLRAGGVTTIKSAAAAAKLPREWATAGRYDVGKDRITDKEQKIREAYFVDMLMPLANIDRQMTATEINARQEERVLSFSPSLTLFISDCNVLMHRVFSILFRQGKFPQDDVPKELIVPDRGGSENFEIELPNVQYLGRISQAIANAQQQGLEYFMSVALNYTQATGDTSMIEYVNPRKFAQFLYERTGAPTSCRRTARELAELDKQKQQAAEMQRKLAATQGLKNAAGAQKDLAAAGAA
;
A
#
# COMPACT_ATOMS: atom_id res chain seq x y z
N MET A 1 -23.78 -36.66 -15.38
CA MET A 1 -22.38 -36.51 -15.82
C MET A 1 -22.14 -35.46 -16.91
N VAL A 2 -23.14 -35.05 -17.71
CA VAL A 2 -22.93 -34.10 -18.84
C VAL A 2 -22.65 -32.65 -18.40
N ARG A 3 -23.17 -32.19 -17.25
CA ARG A 3 -23.01 -30.78 -16.80
C ARG A 3 -21.61 -30.40 -16.28
N SER A 4 -20.77 -31.35 -15.86
CA SER A 4 -19.44 -30.98 -15.33
C SER A 4 -18.46 -30.58 -16.42
N ASN A 5 -18.56 -31.17 -17.61
CA ASN A 5 -17.66 -30.90 -18.74
C ASN A 5 -17.86 -29.50 -19.32
N THR A 6 -19.09 -28.99 -19.34
CA THR A 6 -19.38 -27.64 -19.84
C THR A 6 -18.80 -26.56 -18.94
N ARG A 7 -18.85 -26.76 -17.61
CA ARG A 7 -18.34 -25.81 -16.63
C ARG A 7 -16.80 -25.76 -16.60
N SER A 8 -16.14 -26.90 -16.77
CA SER A 8 -14.68 -26.96 -16.87
C SER A 8 -14.16 -26.24 -18.12
N LEU A 9 -14.84 -26.42 -19.27
CA LEU A 9 -14.50 -25.71 -20.51
C LEU A 9 -14.63 -24.19 -20.33
N GLN A 10 -15.72 -23.73 -19.70
CA GLN A 10 -15.92 -22.30 -19.42
C GLN A 10 -14.80 -21.68 -18.58
N TYR A 11 -14.26 -22.39 -17.59
CA TYR A 11 -13.14 -21.88 -16.79
C TYR A 11 -11.85 -21.74 -17.60
N ILE A 12 -11.58 -22.69 -18.49
CA ILE A 12 -10.40 -22.67 -19.35
C ILE A 12 -10.52 -21.50 -20.35
N ASP A 13 -11.65 -21.40 -21.04
CA ASP A 13 -11.90 -20.36 -22.04
C ASP A 13 -11.81 -18.95 -21.41
N THR A 14 -12.34 -18.78 -20.19
CA THR A 14 -12.28 -17.52 -19.45
C THR A 14 -10.83 -17.17 -19.06
N ALA A 15 -10.07 -18.15 -18.56
CA ALA A 15 -8.66 -17.94 -18.20
C ALA A 15 -7.82 -17.54 -19.41
N ASP A 16 -7.99 -18.22 -20.55
CA ASP A 16 -7.24 -17.94 -21.77
C ASP A 16 -7.65 -16.59 -22.38
N ALA A 17 -8.93 -16.22 -22.35
CA ALA A 17 -9.40 -14.91 -22.82
C ALA A 17 -8.82 -13.75 -21.99
N LEU A 18 -8.81 -13.86 -20.66
CA LEU A 18 -8.24 -12.84 -19.78
C LEU A 18 -6.73 -12.69 -19.99
N LEU A 19 -6.01 -13.80 -20.14
CA LEU A 19 -4.57 -13.77 -20.44
C LEU A 19 -4.29 -13.14 -21.82
N ALA A 20 -5.12 -13.44 -22.82
CA ALA A 20 -5.02 -12.83 -24.15
C ALA A 20 -5.18 -11.31 -24.11
N ASP A 21 -6.17 -10.80 -23.36
CA ASP A 21 -6.36 -9.36 -23.16
C ASP A 21 -5.15 -8.73 -22.45
N MET A 22 -4.66 -9.33 -21.37
CA MET A 22 -3.48 -8.87 -20.63
C MET A 22 -2.24 -8.72 -21.52
N TYR A 23 -2.04 -9.59 -22.52
CA TYR A 23 -0.90 -9.45 -23.42
C TYR A 23 -0.90 -8.15 -24.23
N GLY A 24 -2.07 -7.57 -24.52
CA GLY A 24 -2.18 -6.25 -25.14
C GLY A 24 -1.55 -5.13 -24.30
N TRP A 25 -1.62 -5.25 -22.97
CA TRP A 25 -1.09 -4.28 -22.00
C TRP A 25 0.37 -4.54 -21.62
N SER A 26 0.84 -5.78 -21.81
CA SER A 26 2.14 -6.24 -21.31
C SER A 26 3.35 -5.46 -21.88
N GLY A 27 3.22 -4.88 -23.08
CA GLY A 27 4.29 -4.12 -23.73
C GLY A 27 4.78 -2.92 -22.92
N ASP A 28 3.85 -2.16 -22.33
CA ASP A 28 4.16 -0.99 -21.50
C ASP A 28 4.87 -1.41 -20.21
N TRP A 29 4.38 -2.47 -19.55
CA TRP A 29 4.99 -2.99 -18.33
C TRP A 29 6.41 -3.50 -18.58
N ASP A 30 6.62 -4.20 -19.70
CA ASP A 30 7.93 -4.68 -20.09
C ASP A 30 8.92 -3.56 -20.37
N TRP A 31 8.45 -2.51 -21.03
CA TRP A 31 9.23 -1.32 -21.29
C TRP A 31 9.66 -0.66 -19.97
N LEU A 32 8.72 -0.44 -19.05
CA LEU A 32 8.97 0.17 -17.74
C LEU A 32 9.97 -0.65 -16.93
N ARG A 33 9.81 -1.98 -16.87
CA ARG A 33 10.76 -2.86 -16.19
C ARG A 33 12.16 -2.77 -16.76
N LYS A 34 12.27 -2.79 -18.09
CA LYS A 34 13.56 -2.75 -18.78
C LYS A 34 14.34 -1.45 -18.53
N HIS A 35 13.65 -0.32 -18.44
CA HIS A 35 14.29 1.00 -18.35
C HIS A 35 14.31 1.59 -16.94
N ILE A 36 13.46 1.11 -16.02
CA ILE A 36 13.31 1.67 -14.67
C ILE A 36 13.63 0.67 -13.56
N MET A 37 13.29 -0.62 -13.68
CA MET A 37 13.63 -1.58 -12.61
C MET A 37 13.92 -2.98 -13.19
N PRO A 38 15.10 -3.20 -13.78
CA PRO A 38 15.40 -4.46 -14.49
C PRO A 38 15.28 -5.72 -13.62
N ARG A 39 15.51 -5.62 -12.30
CA ARG A 39 15.42 -6.77 -11.38
C ARG A 39 14.03 -7.43 -11.35
N THR A 40 12.97 -6.68 -11.68
CA THR A 40 11.60 -7.22 -11.63
C THR A 40 11.24 -8.04 -12.87
N GLN A 41 12.09 -8.04 -13.92
CA GLN A 41 11.91 -8.88 -15.10
C GLN A 41 11.92 -10.37 -14.76
N ALA A 42 12.79 -10.79 -13.83
CA ALA A 42 12.89 -12.17 -13.37
C ALA A 42 11.59 -12.68 -12.71
N GLY A 43 10.79 -11.78 -12.12
CA GLY A 43 9.50 -12.11 -11.52
C GLY A 43 8.36 -12.21 -12.54
N ALA A 44 8.49 -11.52 -13.68
CA ALA A 44 7.47 -11.41 -14.72
C ALA A 44 7.58 -12.50 -15.82
N ASP A 45 8.06 -13.69 -15.45
CA ASP A 45 8.17 -14.84 -16.36
C ASP A 45 9.18 -14.67 -17.52
N ARG A 46 10.09 -13.70 -17.42
CA ARG A 46 11.23 -13.49 -18.33
C ARG A 46 12.54 -13.81 -17.62
N GLU A 47 13.51 -14.35 -18.37
CA GLU A 47 14.82 -14.88 -17.92
C GLU A 47 15.14 -14.63 -16.43
N GLU A 48 15.22 -15.70 -15.63
CA GLU A 48 15.48 -15.64 -14.17
C GLU A 48 16.72 -14.83 -13.79
N ARG A 49 17.60 -14.56 -14.76
CA ARG A 49 18.75 -13.67 -14.63
C ARG A 49 18.80 -12.74 -15.85
N PRO A 50 18.79 -11.41 -15.65
CA PRO A 50 19.10 -10.48 -16.73
C PRO A 50 20.47 -10.83 -17.32
N SER A 51 20.56 -10.99 -18.64
CA SER A 51 21.82 -11.26 -19.33
C SER A 51 22.89 -10.22 -18.97
N ALA A 52 24.09 -10.69 -18.59
CA ALA A 52 25.24 -9.84 -18.26
C ALA A 52 25.68 -8.92 -19.43
N SER A 53 25.25 -9.25 -20.65
CA SER A 53 25.59 -8.51 -21.88
C SER A 53 24.66 -7.32 -22.19
N ALA A 54 23.64 -7.06 -21.38
CA ALA A 54 22.74 -5.94 -21.63
C ALA A 54 23.48 -4.61 -21.41
N LYS A 55 23.71 -3.86 -22.50
CA LYS A 55 24.08 -2.43 -22.46
C LYS A 55 23.21 -1.73 -21.40
N ARG A 56 23.76 -0.76 -20.65
CA ARG A 56 22.99 0.04 -19.68
C ARG A 56 21.81 0.70 -20.41
N LEU A 57 20.64 0.09 -20.24
CA LEU A 57 19.36 0.51 -20.81
C LEU A 57 18.46 1.12 -19.74
N HIS A 58 18.92 1.19 -18.49
CA HIS A 58 18.15 1.70 -17.38
C HIS A 58 18.60 3.09 -16.93
N SER A 59 17.64 3.94 -16.61
CA SER A 59 17.89 5.26 -16.02
C SER A 59 18.04 5.15 -14.51
N THR A 60 19.20 5.56 -13.98
CA THR A 60 19.46 5.56 -12.53
C THR A 60 18.62 6.57 -11.78
N VAL A 61 18.27 7.70 -12.43
CA VAL A 61 17.36 8.68 -11.83
C VAL A 61 15.97 8.10 -11.71
N ALA A 62 15.45 7.45 -12.76
CA ALA A 62 14.15 6.79 -12.69
C ALA A 62 14.10 5.69 -11.62
N ILE A 63 15.15 4.86 -11.50
CA ILE A 63 15.27 3.85 -10.41
C ILE A 63 15.14 4.52 -9.04
N LYS A 64 15.90 5.60 -8.81
CA LYS A 64 15.92 6.30 -7.51
C LYS A 64 14.56 6.95 -7.23
N SER A 65 13.97 7.61 -8.22
CA SER A 65 12.65 8.24 -8.12
C SER A 65 11.56 7.22 -7.78
N LEU A 66 11.52 6.08 -8.46
CA LEU A 66 10.60 4.98 -8.16
C LEU A 66 10.75 4.46 -6.73
N ARG A 67 11.98 4.29 -6.24
CA ARG A 67 12.24 3.84 -4.86
C ARG A 67 11.77 4.84 -3.82
N ILE A 68 11.95 6.14 -4.07
CA ILE A 68 11.46 7.22 -3.20
C ILE A 68 9.93 7.17 -3.13
N LEU A 69 9.26 7.08 -4.29
CA LEU A 69 7.80 6.98 -4.36
C LEU A 69 7.30 5.72 -3.63
N THR A 70 7.93 4.58 -3.84
CA THR A 70 7.58 3.31 -3.17
C THR A 70 7.75 3.40 -1.65
N GLY A 71 8.87 3.99 -1.18
CA GLY A 71 9.10 4.22 0.24
C GLY A 71 8.07 5.16 0.87
N ALA A 72 7.65 6.19 0.13
CA ALA A 72 6.56 7.06 0.55
C ALA A 72 5.23 6.30 0.68
N HIS A 73 4.90 5.41 -0.25
CA HIS A 73 3.68 4.60 -0.14
C HIS A 73 3.70 3.78 1.15
N ILE A 74 4.82 3.16 1.50
CA ILE A 74 4.90 2.39 2.76
C ILE A 74 4.74 3.30 3.97
N MET A 75 5.42 4.45 3.98
CA MET A 75 5.43 5.36 5.12
C MET A 75 4.09 6.07 5.35
N TYR A 76 3.39 6.44 4.27
CA TYR A 76 2.13 7.20 4.35
C TYR A 76 0.89 6.32 4.24
N ILE A 77 1.00 5.12 3.65
CA ILE A 77 -0.13 4.22 3.37
C ILE A 77 -0.23 3.07 4.38
N THR A 78 0.84 2.31 4.57
CA THR A 78 0.83 1.15 5.48
C THR A 78 2.05 1.16 6.42
N PRO A 79 2.24 2.21 7.23
CA PRO A 79 3.37 2.28 8.14
C PRO A 79 3.32 1.16 9.18
N SER A 80 4.43 0.46 9.40
CA SER A 80 4.50 -0.66 10.34
C SER A 80 4.57 -0.26 11.81
N ASN A 81 4.89 1.00 12.10
CA ASN A 81 5.12 1.52 13.45
C ASN A 81 3.93 2.30 14.03
N GLN A 82 2.85 2.47 13.27
CA GLN A 82 1.65 3.19 13.72
C GLN A 82 0.39 2.56 13.10
N ARG A 83 -0.76 2.76 13.73
CA ARG A 83 -2.04 2.28 13.19
C ARG A 83 -2.42 3.09 11.95
N TRP A 84 -2.69 2.39 10.85
CA TRP A 84 -3.13 2.98 9.57
C TRP A 84 -4.56 2.62 9.17
N PHE A 85 -5.26 1.79 9.93
CA PHE A 85 -6.69 1.50 9.77
C PHE A 85 -7.35 1.25 11.13
N SER A 86 -8.67 1.27 11.18
CA SER A 86 -9.49 0.73 12.26
C SER A 86 -10.78 0.12 11.73
N PHE A 87 -11.28 -0.90 12.42
CA PHE A 87 -12.62 -1.43 12.16
C PHE A 87 -13.66 -0.60 12.92
N GLN A 88 -14.83 -0.44 12.30
CA GLN A 88 -15.97 0.26 12.88
C GLN A 88 -17.28 -0.46 12.51
N SER A 89 -18.29 -0.27 13.34
CA SER A 89 -19.66 -0.68 13.03
C SER A 89 -20.13 -0.07 11.70
N GLY A 90 -20.80 -0.88 10.90
CA GLY A 90 -21.46 -0.45 9.65
C GLY A 90 -22.78 0.31 9.90
N LEU A 91 -23.37 0.20 11.09
CA LEU A 91 -24.64 0.84 11.42
C LEU A 91 -24.44 2.35 11.70
N ARG A 92 -25.07 3.20 10.88
CA ARG A 92 -25.16 4.64 11.11
C ARG A 92 -26.38 4.96 11.99
N GLY A 93 -26.21 5.16 13.30
CA GLY A 93 -27.35 5.44 14.19
C GLY A 93 -27.04 5.66 15.68
N LYS A 94 -28.08 6.01 16.46
CA LYS A 94 -28.03 6.48 17.87
C LYS A 94 -27.70 5.41 18.92
N GLU A 95 -27.48 4.16 18.55
CA GLU A 95 -27.12 3.08 19.47
C GLU A 95 -25.66 2.64 19.30
N LYS A 96 -24.73 3.60 19.28
CA LYS A 96 -23.32 3.31 19.56
C LYS A 96 -23.19 2.90 21.03
N LEU A 97 -23.46 1.63 21.29
CA LEU A 97 -23.11 1.00 22.56
C LEU A 97 -21.58 1.01 22.63
N SER A 98 -21.00 1.67 23.66
CA SER A 98 -19.55 1.74 23.89
C SER A 98 -18.85 0.38 23.74
N ARG A 99 -19.56 -0.70 24.10
CA ARG A 99 -19.08 -2.09 24.01
C ARG A 99 -18.80 -2.57 22.59
N VAL A 100 -19.61 -2.17 21.60
CA VAL A 100 -19.42 -2.56 20.20
C VAL A 100 -18.18 -1.87 19.63
N ASP A 101 -18.03 -0.57 19.91
CA ASP A 101 -16.83 0.19 19.52
C ASP A 101 -15.56 -0.36 20.22
N GLU A 102 -15.66 -0.79 21.48
CA GLU A 102 -14.57 -1.47 22.20
C GLU A 102 -14.17 -2.80 21.54
N TRP A 103 -15.14 -3.63 21.14
CA TRP A 103 -14.87 -4.91 20.46
C TRP A 103 -14.17 -4.70 19.11
N PHE A 104 -14.57 -3.70 18.32
CA PHE A 104 -13.89 -3.36 17.07
C PHE A 104 -12.50 -2.79 17.29
N ALA A 105 -12.30 -1.98 18.34
CA ALA A 105 -10.99 -1.48 18.70
C ALA A 105 -10.05 -2.62 19.10
N GLU A 106 -10.52 -3.61 19.87
CA GLU A 106 -9.73 -4.80 20.22
C GLU A 106 -9.44 -5.68 19.00
N SER A 107 -10.44 -5.91 18.14
CA SER A 107 -10.27 -6.66 16.89
C SER A 107 -9.27 -5.98 15.94
N THR A 108 -9.23 -4.64 15.95
CA THR A 108 -8.23 -3.86 15.23
C THR A 108 -6.83 -4.16 15.76
N GLU A 109 -6.63 -4.17 17.09
CA GLU A 109 -5.33 -4.49 17.71
C GLU A 109 -4.84 -5.90 17.37
N ILE A 110 -5.74 -6.87 17.48
CA ILE A 110 -5.44 -8.27 17.16
C ILE A 110 -5.00 -8.37 15.70
N THR A 111 -5.70 -7.71 14.80
CA THR A 111 -5.38 -7.71 13.37
C THR A 111 -4.02 -7.06 13.10
N PHE A 112 -3.70 -5.92 13.72
CA PHE A 112 -2.36 -5.34 13.63
C PHE A 112 -1.27 -6.27 14.14
N GLY A 113 -1.52 -6.96 15.26
CA GLY A 113 -0.62 -7.96 15.83
C GLY A 113 -0.34 -9.10 14.85
N GLU A 114 -1.38 -9.65 14.23
CA GLU A 114 -1.26 -10.76 13.28
C GLU A 114 -0.61 -10.32 11.96
N LEU A 115 -0.92 -9.12 11.44
CA LEU A 115 -0.20 -8.55 10.29
C LEU A 115 1.29 -8.39 10.58
N SER A 116 1.65 -7.91 11.77
CA SER A 116 3.05 -7.70 12.18
C SER A 116 3.82 -9.00 12.39
N ARG A 117 3.14 -10.09 12.79
CA ARG A 117 3.71 -11.43 12.93
C ARG A 117 3.85 -12.17 11.59
N SER A 118 3.09 -11.75 10.58
CA SER A 118 3.11 -12.32 9.23
C SER A 118 4.21 -11.68 8.35
N ASN A 119 4.27 -12.10 7.08
CA ASN A 119 5.11 -11.48 6.06
C ASN A 119 4.42 -10.31 5.32
N PHE A 120 3.33 -9.73 5.86
CA PHE A 120 2.59 -8.66 5.21
C PHE A 120 3.47 -7.47 4.79
N TYR A 121 4.22 -6.90 5.74
CA TYR A 121 5.00 -5.67 5.50
C TYR A 121 6.16 -5.87 4.50
N THR A 122 6.66 -7.10 4.33
CA THR A 122 7.67 -7.42 3.32
C THR A 122 7.06 -7.58 1.94
N GLU A 123 5.89 -8.23 1.83
CA GLU A 123 5.25 -8.50 0.54
C GLU A 123 4.48 -7.28 -0.01
N ILE A 124 3.91 -6.45 0.87
CA ILE A 124 3.25 -5.21 0.46
C ILE A 124 4.26 -4.21 -0.11
N HIS A 125 5.52 -4.24 0.33
CA HIS A 125 6.59 -3.41 -0.26
C HIS A 125 6.79 -3.73 -1.75
N GLU A 126 6.93 -5.01 -2.11
CA GLU A 126 7.09 -5.41 -3.51
C GLU A 126 5.79 -5.15 -4.31
N THR A 127 4.63 -5.26 -3.67
CA THR A 127 3.34 -4.89 -4.28
C THR A 127 3.28 -3.39 -4.61
N PHE A 128 3.73 -2.53 -3.71
CA PHE A 128 3.81 -1.09 -3.97
C PHE A 128 4.86 -0.75 -5.02
N LEU A 129 5.96 -1.48 -5.07
CA LEU A 129 6.95 -1.30 -6.14
C LEU A 129 6.32 -1.54 -7.51
N ASP A 130 5.59 -2.65 -7.69
CA ASP A 130 4.92 -2.96 -8.96
C ASP A 130 3.79 -1.96 -9.26
N ARG A 131 3.05 -1.54 -8.24
CA ARG A 131 2.03 -0.49 -8.35
C ARG A 131 2.62 0.83 -8.87
N CYS A 132 3.74 1.28 -8.30
CA CYS A 132 4.40 2.52 -8.71
C CYS A 132 5.17 2.38 -10.04
N LEU A 133 5.65 1.18 -10.37
CA LEU A 133 6.41 0.91 -11.59
C LEU A 133 5.50 0.70 -12.81
N THR A 134 4.49 -0.16 -12.68
CA THR A 134 3.64 -0.65 -13.77
C THR A 134 2.19 -0.18 -13.68
N GLY A 135 1.86 0.58 -12.63
CA GLY A 135 0.51 1.10 -12.40
C GLY A 135 -0.38 0.12 -11.64
N THR A 136 -0.07 -1.18 -11.62
CA THR A 136 -0.88 -2.22 -10.98
C THR A 136 -0.03 -3.10 -10.07
N GLY A 137 -0.43 -3.24 -8.81
CA GLY A 137 0.18 -4.17 -7.84
C GLY A 137 -0.80 -5.25 -7.43
N CYS A 138 -0.33 -6.48 -7.24
CA CYS A 138 -1.17 -7.58 -6.76
C CYS A 138 -0.53 -8.30 -5.56
N LEU A 139 -1.34 -8.51 -4.53
CA LEU A 139 -0.98 -9.27 -3.33
C LEU A 139 -2.00 -10.38 -3.10
N PHE A 140 -1.53 -11.61 -3.02
CA PHE A 140 -2.33 -12.77 -2.62
C PHE A 140 -2.33 -12.92 -1.11
N CYS A 141 -3.49 -13.17 -0.51
CA CYS A 141 -3.64 -13.43 0.93
C CYS A 141 -4.16 -14.84 1.18
N ASP A 142 -3.40 -15.66 1.88
CA ASP A 142 -3.72 -17.04 2.23
C ASP A 142 -3.36 -17.34 3.69
N THR A 143 -3.64 -18.56 4.15
CA THR A 143 -3.25 -19.04 5.48
C THR A 143 -2.30 -20.22 5.37
N LEU A 144 -1.28 -20.25 6.23
CA LEU A 144 -0.44 -21.44 6.40
C LEU A 144 -1.21 -22.53 7.14
N ALA A 145 -0.66 -23.76 7.13
CA ALA A 145 -1.24 -24.91 7.83
C ALA A 145 -1.36 -24.70 9.35
N ASP A 146 -0.55 -23.81 9.93
CA ASP A 146 -0.60 -23.43 11.36
C ASP A 146 -1.57 -22.25 11.64
N GLY A 147 -2.30 -21.78 10.63
CA GLY A 147 -3.26 -20.68 10.74
C GLY A 147 -2.65 -19.28 10.59
N ARG A 148 -1.33 -19.12 10.49
CA ARG A 148 -0.76 -17.77 10.28
C ARG A 148 -1.13 -17.20 8.91
N LEU A 149 -1.38 -15.90 8.88
CA LEU A 149 -1.56 -15.16 7.62
C LEU A 149 -0.27 -15.25 6.79
N ASN A 150 -0.43 -15.50 5.50
CA ASN A 150 0.67 -15.55 4.55
C ASN A 150 0.31 -14.79 3.29
N PHE A 151 1.13 -13.81 3.00
CA PHE A 151 0.98 -12.94 1.85
C PHE A 151 1.97 -13.33 0.77
N ARG A 152 1.65 -13.03 -0.48
CA ARG A 152 2.56 -13.22 -1.60
C ARG A 152 2.32 -12.18 -2.68
N HIS A 153 3.34 -11.38 -2.98
CA HIS A 153 3.36 -10.51 -4.15
C HIS A 153 3.25 -11.33 -5.43
N ILE A 154 2.44 -10.85 -6.36
CA ILE A 154 2.30 -11.41 -7.68
C ILE A 154 2.78 -10.36 -8.69
N PRO A 155 3.87 -10.63 -9.43
CA PRO A 155 4.41 -9.70 -10.40
C PRO A 155 3.43 -9.39 -11.55
N SER A 156 3.27 -8.10 -11.90
CA SER A 156 2.42 -7.73 -13.05
C SER A 156 2.90 -8.37 -14.36
N GLY A 157 2.01 -8.65 -15.31
CA GLY A 157 2.35 -9.45 -16.50
C GLY A 157 2.39 -10.96 -16.26
N THR A 158 2.27 -11.42 -15.02
CA THR A 158 1.98 -12.84 -14.70
C THR A 158 0.51 -13.07 -14.35
N TYR A 159 -0.32 -12.04 -14.37
CA TYR A 159 -1.74 -12.15 -14.04
C TYR A 159 -2.59 -11.18 -14.85
N ALA A 160 -3.81 -11.60 -15.14
CA ALA A 160 -4.86 -10.81 -15.77
C ALA A 160 -6.03 -10.63 -14.80
N ILE A 161 -6.72 -9.50 -14.92
CA ILE A 161 -7.81 -9.08 -14.02
C ILE A 161 -9.03 -8.64 -14.79
N ALA A 162 -10.20 -8.75 -14.17
CA ALA A 162 -11.43 -8.13 -14.64
C ALA A 162 -12.17 -7.44 -13.49
N GLU A 163 -12.88 -6.37 -13.82
CA GLU A 163 -13.71 -5.61 -12.89
C GLU A 163 -15.13 -6.18 -12.83
N GLY A 164 -15.70 -6.19 -11.62
CA GLY A 164 -17.13 -6.38 -11.41
C GLY A 164 -17.91 -5.08 -11.62
N GLU A 165 -19.22 -5.12 -11.35
CA GLU A 165 -20.17 -4.03 -11.59
C GLU A 165 -19.78 -2.69 -10.93
N ASN A 166 -19.10 -2.73 -9.78
CA ASN A 166 -18.71 -1.55 -9.01
C ASN A 166 -17.33 -0.98 -9.42
N GLY A 167 -16.72 -1.48 -10.51
CA GLY A 167 -15.35 -1.09 -10.93
C GLY A 167 -14.24 -1.62 -10.01
N GLN A 168 -14.59 -2.49 -9.06
CA GLN A 168 -13.65 -3.23 -8.22
C GLN A 168 -13.28 -4.55 -8.89
N VAL A 169 -12.01 -4.93 -8.76
CA VAL A 169 -11.53 -6.21 -9.31
C VAL A 169 -12.06 -7.35 -8.45
N ASP A 170 -12.82 -8.26 -9.07
CA ASP A 170 -13.39 -9.45 -8.41
C ASP A 170 -12.94 -10.77 -9.06
N THR A 171 -12.22 -10.67 -10.18
CA THR A 171 -11.81 -11.77 -11.03
C THR A 171 -10.34 -11.63 -11.38
N LEU A 172 -9.57 -12.70 -11.18
CA LEU A 172 -8.14 -12.72 -11.46
C LEU A 172 -7.71 -14.12 -11.94
N VAL A 173 -6.92 -14.17 -13.00
CA VAL A 173 -6.15 -15.35 -13.39
C VAL A 173 -4.67 -15.04 -13.26
N ARG A 174 -3.91 -15.90 -12.60
CA ARG A 174 -2.45 -15.81 -12.54
C ARG A 174 -1.79 -17.03 -13.16
N LYS A 175 -0.64 -16.80 -13.77
CA LYS A 175 0.31 -17.78 -14.26
C LYS A 175 1.49 -17.86 -13.29
N PHE A 176 1.90 -19.08 -12.98
CA PHE A 176 3.07 -19.30 -12.12
C PHE A 176 3.73 -20.64 -12.42
N LYS A 177 5.01 -20.75 -12.07
CA LYS A 177 5.83 -21.94 -12.28
C LYS A 177 6.02 -22.70 -10.97
N LEU A 178 5.89 -24.02 -11.01
CA LEU A 178 6.24 -24.92 -9.91
C LEU A 178 7.15 -26.04 -10.41
N THR A 179 8.05 -26.49 -9.55
CA THR A 179 8.77 -27.75 -9.77
C THR A 179 7.84 -28.95 -9.52
N PRO A 180 8.13 -30.15 -10.07
CA PRO A 180 7.37 -31.35 -9.76
C PRO A 180 7.21 -31.58 -8.25
N HIS A 181 8.26 -31.29 -7.47
CA HIS A 181 8.19 -31.33 -6.00
C HIS A 181 7.15 -30.41 -5.40
N GLN A 182 7.18 -29.14 -5.79
CA GLN A 182 6.23 -28.15 -5.28
C GLN A 182 4.81 -28.47 -5.72
N ALA A 183 4.63 -28.95 -6.95
CA ALA A 183 3.34 -29.35 -7.49
C ALA A 183 2.73 -30.54 -6.71
N VAL A 184 3.53 -31.58 -6.43
CA VAL A 184 3.09 -32.73 -5.65
C VAL A 184 2.73 -32.32 -4.21
N SER A 185 3.56 -31.49 -3.57
CA SER A 185 3.26 -30.98 -2.22
C SER A 185 1.99 -30.13 -2.16
N LYS A 186 1.68 -29.39 -3.24
CA LYS A 186 0.52 -28.48 -3.27
C LYS A 186 -0.79 -29.15 -3.71
N PHE A 187 -0.73 -30.02 -4.71
CA PHE A 187 -1.92 -30.58 -5.37
C PHE A 187 -2.12 -32.08 -5.10
N GLY A 188 -1.09 -32.76 -4.59
CA GLY A 188 -1.05 -34.20 -4.46
C GLY A 188 -0.68 -34.90 -5.77
N TYR A 189 0.06 -36.01 -5.67
CA TYR A 189 0.59 -36.74 -6.83
C TYR A 189 -0.50 -37.21 -7.80
N LYS A 190 -1.66 -37.68 -7.31
CA LYS A 190 -2.73 -38.28 -8.13
C LYS A 190 -3.47 -37.28 -9.04
N ASN A 191 -3.53 -36.01 -8.65
CA ASN A 191 -4.28 -34.99 -9.39
C ASN A 191 -3.45 -34.36 -10.51
N LEU A 192 -2.17 -34.71 -10.62
CA LEU A 192 -1.25 -34.15 -11.59
C LEU A 192 -1.25 -34.96 -12.89
N PRO A 193 -1.16 -34.30 -14.06
CA PRO A 193 -0.99 -34.99 -15.33
C PRO A 193 0.24 -35.90 -15.36
N GLU A 194 0.21 -36.91 -16.23
CA GLU A 194 1.26 -37.91 -16.37
C GLU A 194 2.65 -37.31 -16.65
N LYS A 195 2.71 -36.23 -17.44
CA LYS A 195 3.95 -35.50 -17.74
C LYS A 195 4.66 -35.02 -16.45
N ILE A 196 3.92 -34.44 -15.51
CA ILE A 196 4.47 -33.92 -14.25
C ILE A 196 4.81 -35.07 -13.29
N ARG A 197 3.99 -36.12 -13.26
CA ARG A 197 4.26 -37.33 -12.47
C ARG A 197 5.56 -38.02 -12.90
N THR A 198 5.80 -38.11 -14.21
CA THR A 198 7.05 -38.65 -14.77
C THR A 198 8.24 -37.77 -14.40
N ALA A 199 8.10 -36.45 -14.49
CA ALA A 199 9.15 -35.51 -14.07
C ALA A 199 9.42 -35.53 -12.55
N TRP A 200 8.43 -35.90 -11.74
CA TRP A 200 8.60 -36.15 -10.30
C TRP A 200 9.40 -37.42 -10.03
N GLU A 201 9.22 -38.47 -10.82
CA GLU A 201 9.96 -39.73 -10.65
C GLU A 201 11.44 -39.60 -11.00
N ASP A 202 11.79 -38.77 -11.98
CA ASP A 202 13.18 -38.49 -12.36
C ASP A 202 13.91 -37.61 -11.31
N PRO A 203 14.95 -38.13 -10.63
CA PRO A 203 15.72 -37.38 -9.63
C PRO A 203 16.38 -36.11 -10.18
N LYS A 204 16.74 -36.06 -11.48
CA LYS A 204 17.41 -34.90 -12.08
C LYS A 204 16.46 -33.73 -12.30
N LYS A 205 15.16 -34.02 -12.50
CA LYS A 205 14.12 -33.04 -12.88
C LYS A 205 13.27 -32.61 -11.72
N ARG A 206 13.07 -33.50 -10.74
CA ARG A 206 12.20 -33.32 -9.56
C ARG A 206 12.24 -31.94 -8.90
N TYR A 207 13.43 -31.35 -8.81
CA TYR A 207 13.68 -30.08 -8.12
C TYR A 207 14.08 -28.92 -9.03
N THR A 208 14.27 -29.17 -10.33
CA THR A 208 14.90 -28.23 -11.27
C THR A 208 13.99 -27.85 -12.42
N GLU A 209 13.26 -28.81 -12.98
CA GLU A 209 12.32 -28.59 -14.08
C GLU A 209 11.13 -27.77 -13.56
N LYS A 210 10.75 -26.72 -14.30
CA LYS A 210 9.63 -25.84 -13.94
C LYS A 210 8.50 -26.07 -14.94
N HIS A 211 7.30 -26.32 -14.41
CA HIS A 211 6.08 -26.45 -15.18
C HIS A 211 5.15 -25.28 -14.90
N GLU A 212 4.41 -24.85 -15.91
CA GLU A 212 3.51 -23.70 -15.83
C GLU A 212 2.08 -24.11 -15.42
N TYR A 213 1.51 -23.34 -14.50
CA TYR A 213 0.17 -23.53 -13.94
C TYR A 213 -0.59 -22.21 -13.97
N LEU A 214 -1.92 -22.30 -14.11
CA LEU A 214 -2.84 -21.19 -13.95
C LEU A 214 -3.65 -21.36 -12.66
N HIS A 215 -3.98 -20.23 -12.04
CA HIS A 215 -4.95 -20.15 -10.97
C HIS A 215 -5.96 -19.06 -11.28
N LEU A 216 -7.19 -19.47 -11.57
CA LEU A 216 -8.33 -18.60 -11.86
C LEU A 216 -9.20 -18.47 -10.61
N VAL A 217 -9.52 -17.22 -10.26
CA VAL A 217 -10.50 -16.88 -9.24
C VAL A 217 -11.55 -15.95 -9.83
N LEU A 218 -12.82 -16.30 -9.69
CA LEU A 218 -13.95 -15.51 -10.20
C LEU A 218 -15.21 -15.72 -9.34
N PRO A 219 -16.14 -14.75 -9.31
CA PRO A 219 -17.39 -14.88 -8.54
C PRO A 219 -18.31 -15.94 -9.15
N ARG A 220 -18.98 -16.73 -8.28
CA ARG A 220 -19.98 -17.72 -8.70
C ARG A 220 -21.39 -17.14 -8.61
N LEU A 221 -22.18 -17.34 -9.66
CA LEU A 221 -23.61 -16.99 -9.65
C LEU A 221 -24.43 -17.85 -8.67
N ASN A 222 -24.08 -19.13 -8.52
CA ASN A 222 -24.82 -20.10 -7.71
C ASN A 222 -24.02 -20.52 -6.46
N TYR A 223 -23.79 -19.60 -5.53
CA TYR A 223 -23.14 -19.90 -4.24
C TYR A 223 -24.15 -20.30 -3.17
N THR A 224 -23.67 -21.00 -2.13
CA THR A 224 -24.48 -21.32 -0.95
C THR A 224 -24.22 -20.28 0.13
N PHE A 225 -25.31 -19.75 0.70
CA PHE A 225 -25.25 -18.81 1.82
C PHE A 225 -24.58 -19.47 3.03
N GLY A 226 -23.64 -18.77 3.64
CA GLY A 226 -22.97 -19.21 4.85
C GLY A 226 -21.56 -18.64 5.01
N HIS A 227 -21.09 -18.67 6.24
CA HIS A 227 -19.77 -18.20 6.63
C HIS A 227 -18.78 -19.36 6.79
N ASP A 228 -19.19 -20.38 7.56
CA ASP A 228 -18.38 -21.54 7.90
C ASP A 228 -19.01 -22.84 7.33
N LEU A 229 -18.15 -23.85 7.09
CA LEU A 229 -18.55 -25.20 6.67
C LEU A 229 -19.26 -25.31 5.31
N ILE A 230 -19.10 -24.32 4.42
CA ILE A 230 -19.57 -24.45 3.04
C ILE A 230 -18.64 -25.38 2.26
N ASN A 231 -19.22 -26.28 1.46
CA ASN A 231 -18.47 -27.05 0.49
C ASN A 231 -17.66 -26.11 -0.43
N SER A 232 -16.35 -26.32 -0.56
CA SER A 232 -15.45 -25.45 -1.33
C SER A 232 -15.96 -25.15 -2.76
N LYS A 233 -16.70 -26.07 -3.38
CA LYS A 233 -17.30 -25.90 -4.72
C LYS A 233 -18.54 -24.99 -4.78
N ARG A 234 -19.05 -24.57 -3.63
CA ARG A 234 -20.23 -23.70 -3.47
C ARG A 234 -19.94 -22.38 -2.74
N MET A 235 -18.67 -22.11 -2.40
CA MET A 235 -18.26 -20.81 -1.88
C MET A 235 -18.40 -19.70 -2.94
N LYS A 236 -18.54 -18.44 -2.48
CA LYS A 236 -18.80 -17.23 -3.28
C LYS A 236 -17.83 -17.06 -4.45
N TRP A 237 -16.53 -17.26 -4.23
CA TRP A 237 -15.52 -17.25 -5.29
C TRP A 237 -15.08 -18.66 -5.65
N ALA A 238 -15.01 -18.96 -6.95
CA ALA A 238 -14.38 -20.17 -7.44
C ALA A 238 -12.86 -20.04 -7.36
N SER A 239 -12.14 -21.12 -7.00
CA SER A 239 -10.68 -21.20 -7.11
C SER A 239 -10.34 -22.42 -7.96
N VAL A 240 -9.81 -22.19 -9.15
CA VAL A 240 -9.55 -23.25 -10.14
C VAL A 240 -8.08 -23.25 -10.50
N TYR A 241 -7.40 -24.34 -10.15
CA TYR A 241 -6.03 -24.60 -10.56
C TYR A 241 -6.01 -25.50 -11.79
N MET A 242 -5.26 -25.10 -12.81
CA MET A 242 -5.14 -25.84 -14.06
C MET A 242 -3.70 -25.81 -14.60
N THR A 243 -3.36 -26.75 -15.47
CA THR A 243 -2.08 -26.72 -16.21
C THR A 243 -2.09 -25.68 -17.32
N ALA A 244 -0.97 -24.98 -17.49
CA ALA A 244 -0.75 -24.11 -18.66
C ALA A 244 0.03 -24.83 -19.77
N ASP A 245 0.86 -25.82 -19.42
CA ASP A 245 1.67 -26.57 -20.38
C ASP A 245 0.87 -27.71 -21.05
N GLY A 246 0.74 -27.65 -22.38
CA GLY A 246 0.07 -28.69 -23.16
C GLY A 246 -1.46 -28.65 -23.02
N GLU A 247 -2.09 -29.81 -22.82
CA GLU A 247 -3.54 -29.89 -22.63
C GLU A 247 -3.96 -29.23 -21.31
N ARG A 248 -4.95 -28.34 -21.39
CA ARG A 248 -5.54 -27.65 -20.24
C ARG A 248 -6.26 -28.66 -19.37
N HIS A 249 -5.67 -29.00 -18.23
CA HIS A 249 -6.22 -29.95 -17.27
C HIS A 249 -6.52 -29.25 -15.95
N ILE A 250 -7.76 -29.36 -15.48
CA ILE A 250 -8.14 -28.84 -14.16
C ILE A 250 -7.63 -29.80 -13.08
N ILE A 251 -6.67 -29.33 -12.29
CA ILE A 251 -6.02 -30.09 -11.22
C ILE A 251 -6.87 -30.07 -9.96
N ARG A 252 -7.44 -28.89 -9.63
CA ARG A 252 -8.16 -28.68 -8.39
C ARG A 252 -9.21 -27.58 -8.54
N GLU A 253 -10.44 -27.88 -8.13
CA GLU A 253 -11.52 -26.91 -8.03
C GLU A 253 -11.96 -26.77 -6.56
N GLU A 254 -11.70 -25.59 -6.01
CA GLU A 254 -12.04 -25.17 -4.65
C GLU A 254 -12.82 -23.85 -4.70
N GLY A 255 -12.84 -23.10 -3.60
CA GLY A 255 -13.41 -21.77 -3.56
C GLY A 255 -12.95 -21.00 -2.34
N TYR A 256 -13.27 -19.72 -2.33
CA TYR A 256 -13.01 -18.82 -1.22
C TYR A 256 -14.30 -18.12 -0.78
N PRO A 257 -14.51 -17.91 0.53
CA PRO A 257 -15.62 -17.10 1.03
C PRO A 257 -15.47 -15.63 0.67
N GLU A 258 -14.24 -15.09 0.62
CA GLU A 258 -13.91 -13.72 0.16
C GLU A 258 -12.87 -13.75 -0.97
N PHE A 259 -12.84 -12.72 -1.81
CA PHE A 259 -11.84 -12.59 -2.87
C PHE A 259 -10.40 -12.59 -2.30
N PRO A 260 -9.48 -13.45 -2.77
CA PRO A 260 -8.20 -13.69 -2.12
C PRO A 260 -7.07 -12.74 -2.53
N TYR A 261 -7.36 -11.75 -3.37
CA TYR A 261 -6.37 -10.84 -3.93
C TYR A 261 -6.67 -9.40 -3.54
N LEU A 262 -5.63 -8.68 -3.14
CA LEU A 262 -5.60 -7.22 -3.27
C LEU A 262 -5.04 -6.91 -4.65
N VAL A 263 -5.81 -6.22 -5.48
CA VAL A 263 -5.32 -5.62 -6.71
C VAL A 263 -5.43 -4.12 -6.55
N THR A 264 -4.29 -3.45 -6.50
CA THR A 264 -4.23 -2.01 -6.30
C THR A 264 -3.70 -1.29 -7.53
N ARG A 265 -4.36 -0.19 -7.88
CA ARG A 265 -4.03 0.64 -9.03
C ARG A 265 -3.45 1.98 -8.58
N PHE A 266 -2.45 2.48 -9.30
CA PHE A 266 -1.85 3.79 -9.04
C PHE A 266 -2.81 4.90 -9.46
N LEU A 267 -3.20 4.92 -10.73
CA LEU A 267 -4.34 5.66 -11.27
C LEU A 267 -5.12 4.71 -12.19
N ARG A 268 -6.36 5.00 -12.57
CA ARG A 268 -7.08 4.15 -13.54
C ARG A 268 -6.57 4.41 -14.96
N TYR A 269 -6.31 3.36 -15.73
CA TYR A 269 -5.93 3.47 -17.14
C TYR A 269 -7.18 3.50 -18.02
N GLY A 270 -7.74 4.69 -18.25
CA GLY A 270 -8.96 4.85 -19.05
C GLY A 270 -10.12 4.01 -18.50
N GLU A 271 -10.76 3.22 -19.37
CA GLU A 271 -11.81 2.26 -19.02
C GLU A 271 -11.27 0.85 -18.72
N GLY A 272 -9.95 0.65 -18.82
CA GLY A 272 -9.33 -0.65 -18.59
C GLY A 272 -9.25 -1.03 -17.11
N PRO A 273 -9.16 -2.33 -16.78
CA PRO A 273 -9.08 -2.81 -15.40
C PRO A 273 -7.71 -2.54 -14.77
N TYR A 274 -6.71 -2.17 -15.57
CA TYR A 274 -5.33 -1.95 -15.13
C TYR A 274 -5.07 -0.51 -14.69
N GLY A 275 -3.99 -0.33 -13.94
CA GLY A 275 -3.55 0.98 -13.48
C GLY A 275 -2.56 1.67 -14.41
N TYR A 276 -2.56 3.00 -14.35
CA TYR A 276 -1.65 3.89 -15.08
C TYR A 276 -0.47 4.30 -14.20
N ALA A 277 0.76 4.07 -14.68
CA ALA A 277 2.00 4.33 -13.93
C ALA A 277 2.57 5.73 -14.20
N PRO A 278 3.17 6.40 -13.21
CA PRO A 278 3.86 7.69 -13.42
C PRO A 278 4.97 7.62 -14.47
N GLY A 279 5.61 6.47 -14.63
CA GLY A 279 6.67 6.27 -15.61
C GLY A 279 6.21 6.39 -17.06
N LEU A 280 4.91 6.23 -17.34
CA LEU A 280 4.34 6.38 -18.68
C LEU A 280 4.32 7.85 -19.11
N ASP A 281 4.09 8.79 -18.18
CA ASP A 281 4.09 10.23 -18.45
C ASP A 281 5.46 10.77 -18.89
N VAL A 282 6.53 10.09 -18.50
CA VAL A 282 7.93 10.51 -18.74
C VAL A 282 8.74 9.51 -19.55
N MET A 283 8.05 8.66 -20.33
CA MET A 283 8.70 7.63 -21.15
C MET A 283 9.68 8.25 -22.15
N GLU A 284 9.28 9.35 -22.81
CA GLU A 284 10.11 10.06 -23.78
C GLU A 284 11.32 10.74 -23.13
N GLU A 285 11.14 11.33 -21.95
CA GLU A 285 12.21 11.93 -21.15
C GLU A 285 13.27 10.90 -20.78
N ILE A 286 12.86 9.72 -20.31
CA ILE A 286 13.79 8.63 -19.96
C ILE A 286 14.62 8.23 -21.18
N MET A 287 13.98 8.02 -22.34
CA MET A 287 14.68 7.67 -23.58
C MET A 287 15.64 8.77 -24.03
N ALA A 288 15.19 10.04 -23.94
CA ALA A 288 16.00 11.18 -24.32
C ALA A 288 17.21 11.35 -23.40
N THR A 289 17.06 11.14 -22.09
CA THR A 289 18.17 11.19 -21.12
C THR A 289 19.19 10.10 -21.42
N LEU A 290 18.76 8.85 -21.59
CA LEU A 290 19.67 7.74 -21.92
C LEU A 290 20.41 7.96 -23.24
N LYS A 291 19.75 8.55 -24.23
CA LYS A 291 20.38 8.90 -25.52
C LYS A 291 21.39 10.03 -25.33
N LEU A 292 21.04 11.08 -24.59
CA LEU A 292 21.92 12.22 -24.35
C LEU A 292 23.15 11.81 -23.54
N GLU A 293 23.00 11.06 -22.45
CA GLU A 293 24.12 10.55 -21.65
C GLU A 293 25.17 9.86 -22.55
N ARG A 294 24.74 8.94 -23.43
CA ARG A 294 25.66 8.27 -24.37
C ARG A 294 26.35 9.22 -25.34
N VAL A 295 25.64 10.24 -25.83
CA VAL A 295 26.23 11.26 -26.71
C VAL A 295 27.24 12.11 -25.95
N MET A 296 26.96 12.43 -24.69
CA MET A 296 27.86 13.18 -23.82
C MET A 296 29.10 12.38 -23.46
N ASP A 297 28.97 11.07 -23.22
CA ASP A 297 30.10 10.17 -22.99
C ASP A 297 31.03 10.16 -24.22
N VAL A 298 30.47 10.01 -25.43
CA VAL A 298 31.24 10.07 -26.68
C VAL A 298 31.89 11.45 -26.88
N LEU A 299 31.20 12.54 -26.53
CA LEU A 299 31.78 13.88 -26.58
C LEU A 299 32.94 14.02 -25.58
N GLY A 300 32.80 13.47 -24.38
CA GLY A 300 33.85 13.42 -23.37
C GLY A 300 35.07 12.62 -23.83
N GLU A 301 34.85 11.47 -24.48
CA GLU A 301 35.92 10.66 -25.10
C GLU A 301 36.63 11.43 -26.21
N VAL A 302 35.91 12.11 -27.09
CA VAL A 302 36.51 12.94 -28.16
C VAL A 302 37.27 14.13 -27.59
N ALA A 303 36.82 14.71 -26.48
CA ALA A 303 37.53 15.80 -25.81
C ALA A 303 38.80 15.31 -25.08
N ALA A 304 38.76 14.12 -24.47
CA ALA A 304 39.92 13.50 -23.81
C ALA A 304 40.94 12.95 -24.81
N PHE A 305 40.46 12.39 -25.91
CA PHE A 305 41.25 11.79 -26.99
C PHE A 305 40.86 12.47 -28.33
N PRO A 306 41.39 13.66 -28.60
CA PRO A 306 41.01 14.42 -29.80
C PRO A 306 41.41 13.65 -31.06
N ARG A 307 40.60 13.82 -32.10
CA ARG A 307 40.88 13.26 -33.42
C ARG A 307 41.96 14.09 -34.08
N ILE A 308 42.96 13.43 -34.66
CA ILE A 308 44.12 14.10 -35.23
C ILE A 308 44.17 13.89 -36.73
N LEU A 309 44.40 14.98 -37.47
CA LEU A 309 44.82 14.89 -38.86
C LEU A 309 46.33 14.76 -38.94
N GLN A 310 46.79 13.70 -39.61
CA GLN A 310 48.19 13.43 -39.91
C GLN A 310 48.37 13.29 -41.42
N LEU A 311 49.56 13.63 -41.95
CA LEU A 311 49.88 13.32 -43.34
C LEU A 311 50.05 11.82 -43.55
N ALA A 312 49.53 11.30 -44.67
CA ALA A 312 49.59 9.88 -44.99
C ALA A 312 51.03 9.35 -45.16
N ASP A 313 51.97 10.21 -45.54
CA ASP A 313 53.39 9.86 -45.73
C ASP A 313 54.25 10.11 -44.47
N GLN A 314 53.66 10.59 -43.37
CA GLN A 314 54.38 10.88 -42.14
C GLN A 314 54.89 9.58 -41.48
N VAL A 315 56.14 9.61 -41.01
CA VAL A 315 56.78 8.45 -40.37
C VAL A 315 56.61 8.56 -38.86
N GLY A 316 56.06 7.52 -38.24
CA GLY A 316 55.77 7.47 -36.79
C GLY A 316 54.31 7.78 -36.44
N GLU A 317 53.85 7.29 -35.30
CA GLU A 317 52.52 7.59 -34.75
C GLU A 317 52.54 8.91 -33.96
N VAL A 318 51.40 9.60 -33.90
CA VAL A 318 51.25 10.77 -33.04
C VAL A 318 51.13 10.30 -31.58
N ASP A 319 52.09 10.69 -30.74
CA ASP A 319 52.08 10.34 -29.32
C ASP A 319 51.25 11.35 -28.53
N LEU A 320 50.10 10.90 -28.02
CA LEU A 320 49.17 11.70 -27.21
C LEU A 320 49.46 11.68 -25.71
N ARG A 321 50.50 10.97 -25.27
CA ARG A 321 50.85 10.87 -23.84
C ARG A 321 51.50 12.15 -23.33
N ALA A 322 51.33 12.43 -22.04
CA ALA A 322 52.00 13.57 -21.39
C ALA A 322 53.52 13.44 -21.51
N GLY A 323 54.18 14.44 -22.11
CA GLY A 323 55.62 14.45 -22.35
C GLY A 323 56.09 13.63 -23.56
N GLY A 324 55.18 13.07 -24.36
CA GLY A 324 55.49 12.40 -25.62
C GLY A 324 56.08 13.37 -26.65
N VAL A 325 57.07 12.92 -27.42
CA VAL A 325 57.70 13.72 -28.48
C VAL A 325 57.23 13.19 -29.84
N THR A 326 56.47 13.98 -30.58
CA THR A 326 56.04 13.63 -31.94
C THR A 326 56.95 14.32 -32.97
N THR A 327 57.67 13.52 -33.77
CA THR A 327 58.51 14.05 -34.86
C THR A 327 57.67 14.29 -36.11
N ILE A 328 57.80 15.46 -36.74
CA ILE A 328 57.05 15.85 -37.93
C ILE A 328 58.00 16.23 -39.08
N LYS A 329 57.58 15.96 -40.32
CA LYS A 329 58.31 16.45 -41.51
C LYS A 329 58.11 17.95 -41.68
N SER A 330 59.04 18.63 -42.33
CA SER A 330 58.93 20.07 -42.64
C SER A 330 57.65 20.43 -43.42
N ALA A 331 57.22 19.56 -44.33
CA ALA A 331 55.95 19.70 -45.05
C ALA A 331 54.73 19.63 -44.11
N ALA A 332 54.74 18.75 -43.11
CA ALA A 332 53.70 18.66 -42.09
C ALA A 332 53.69 19.92 -41.20
N ALA A 333 54.87 20.41 -40.81
CA ALA A 333 55.02 21.63 -40.03
C ALA A 333 54.47 22.86 -40.77
N ALA A 334 54.74 22.99 -42.08
CA ALA A 334 54.21 24.08 -42.91
C ALA A 334 52.67 24.05 -43.00
N ALA A 335 52.08 22.85 -43.04
CA ALA A 335 50.63 22.64 -43.02
C ALA A 335 50.01 22.72 -41.61
N LYS A 336 50.81 22.96 -40.56
CA LYS A 336 50.41 22.93 -39.14
C LYS A 336 49.78 21.59 -38.75
N LEU A 337 50.41 20.48 -39.13
CA LEU A 337 50.02 19.12 -38.79
C LEU A 337 51.07 18.46 -37.86
N PRO A 338 50.67 17.58 -36.94
CA PRO A 338 49.31 17.17 -36.63
C PRO A 338 48.47 18.27 -35.98
N ARG A 339 47.17 18.30 -36.28
CA ARG A 339 46.20 19.18 -35.60
C ARG A 339 44.91 18.45 -35.30
N GLU A 340 44.19 18.98 -34.34
CA GLU A 340 42.87 18.50 -33.98
C GLU A 340 41.84 18.70 -35.10
N TRP A 341 40.91 17.76 -35.20
CA TRP A 341 39.81 17.79 -36.15
C TRP A 341 38.47 17.56 -35.48
N ALA A 342 37.55 18.50 -35.70
CA ALA A 342 36.17 18.43 -35.23
C ALA A 342 36.03 18.17 -33.71
N THR A 343 36.98 18.61 -32.88
CA THR A 343 36.88 18.62 -31.40
C THR A 343 35.90 19.68 -30.87
N ALA A 344 34.95 20.13 -31.70
CA ALA A 344 33.99 21.16 -31.34
C ALA A 344 32.75 20.51 -30.70
N GLY A 345 32.46 20.84 -29.45
CA GLY A 345 31.22 20.44 -28.78
C GLY A 345 31.07 21.12 -27.42
N ARG A 346 29.84 21.51 -27.08
CA ARG A 346 29.50 22.17 -25.83
C ARG A 346 29.02 21.15 -24.81
N TYR A 347 29.94 20.66 -23.97
CA TYR A 347 29.64 19.67 -22.94
C TYR A 347 28.66 20.24 -21.88
N ASP A 348 28.81 21.52 -21.57
CA ASP A 348 27.98 22.30 -20.64
C ASP A 348 26.50 22.28 -21.02
N VAL A 349 26.15 22.61 -22.27
CA VAL A 349 24.75 22.63 -22.75
C VAL A 349 24.12 21.23 -22.67
N GLY A 350 24.90 20.18 -22.96
CA GLY A 350 24.42 18.82 -22.84
C GLY A 350 24.12 18.42 -21.39
N LYS A 351 24.96 18.84 -20.45
CA LYS A 351 24.77 18.62 -19.02
C LYS A 351 23.52 19.34 -18.49
N ASP A 352 23.28 20.58 -18.92
CA ASP A 352 22.08 21.34 -18.53
C ASP A 352 20.81 20.62 -19.02
N ARG A 353 20.79 20.19 -20.29
CA ARG A 353 19.66 19.43 -20.86
C ARG A 353 19.41 18.09 -20.18
N ILE A 354 20.46 17.39 -19.74
CA ILE A 354 20.31 16.16 -18.95
C ILE A 354 19.66 16.51 -17.61
N THR A 355 20.14 17.54 -16.93
CA THR A 355 19.62 17.99 -15.63
C THR A 355 18.13 18.36 -15.72
N ASP A 356 17.72 19.10 -16.75
CA ASP A 356 16.31 19.46 -16.99
C ASP A 356 15.43 18.22 -17.17
N LYS A 357 15.90 17.21 -17.89
CA LYS A 357 15.14 15.97 -18.12
C LYS A 357 15.08 15.10 -16.87
N GLU A 358 16.18 15.00 -16.14
CA GLU A 358 16.19 14.32 -14.85
C GLU A 358 15.22 14.98 -13.87
N GLN A 359 15.10 16.30 -13.90
CA GLN A 359 14.16 17.05 -13.08
C GLN A 359 12.71 16.71 -13.42
N LYS A 360 12.34 16.67 -14.70
CA LYS A 360 11.01 16.18 -15.14
C LYS A 360 10.71 14.76 -14.67
N ILE A 361 11.71 13.87 -14.71
CA ILE A 361 11.58 12.50 -14.20
C ILE A 361 11.35 12.51 -12.68
N ARG A 362 12.01 13.39 -11.91
CA ARG A 362 11.79 13.53 -10.47
C ARG A 362 10.39 14.05 -10.15
N GLU A 363 9.94 15.05 -10.89
CA GLU A 363 8.61 15.67 -10.73
C GLU A 363 7.48 14.66 -10.97
N ALA A 364 7.55 13.85 -12.04
CA ALA A 364 6.53 12.84 -12.34
C ALA A 364 6.38 11.78 -11.22
N TYR A 365 7.46 11.47 -10.51
CA TYR A 365 7.45 10.56 -9.35
C TYR A 365 7.25 11.29 -8.01
N PHE A 366 6.88 12.57 -8.04
CA PHE A 366 6.63 13.41 -6.86
C PHE A 366 7.84 13.51 -5.91
N VAL A 367 9.06 13.31 -6.43
CA VAL A 367 10.28 13.22 -5.61
C VAL A 367 10.54 14.51 -4.83
N ASP A 368 10.32 15.67 -5.45
CA ASP A 368 10.56 16.97 -4.82
C ASP A 368 9.65 17.22 -3.63
N MET A 369 8.47 16.60 -3.62
CA MET A 369 7.53 16.64 -2.50
C MET A 369 7.89 15.62 -1.42
N LEU A 370 8.36 14.42 -1.83
CA LEU A 370 8.62 13.30 -0.94
C LEU A 370 9.97 13.37 -0.22
N MET A 371 10.97 13.99 -0.82
CA MET A 371 12.28 14.11 -0.18
C MET A 371 12.24 15.13 0.97
N PRO A 372 12.89 14.81 2.12
CA PRO A 372 13.09 15.77 3.19
C PRO A 372 13.90 16.96 2.68
N LEU A 373 13.64 18.13 3.26
CA LEU A 373 14.27 19.43 2.97
C LEU A 373 15.75 19.50 3.37
N ALA A 374 16.46 18.37 3.42
CA ALA A 374 17.87 18.33 3.79
C ALA A 374 18.77 19.19 2.87
N ASN A 375 18.25 19.67 1.73
CA ASN A 375 18.92 20.57 0.81
C ASN A 375 18.46 22.04 0.93
N ILE A 376 17.64 22.42 1.92
CA ILE A 376 17.30 23.83 2.17
C ILE A 376 18.26 24.36 3.24
N ASP A 377 19.26 25.14 2.80
CA ASP A 377 20.21 25.91 3.64
C ASP A 377 19.54 27.05 4.45
N ARG A 378 18.21 27.04 4.57
CA ARG A 378 17.42 28.09 5.21
C ARG A 378 16.82 27.56 6.52
N GLN A 379 17.05 28.26 7.63
CA GLN A 379 16.36 27.99 8.89
C GLN A 379 14.85 28.22 8.69
N MET A 380 14.09 27.13 8.62
CA MET A 380 12.62 27.16 8.55
C MET A 380 12.02 27.09 9.95
N THR A 381 10.88 27.75 10.15
CA THR A 381 10.12 27.67 11.41
C THR A 381 9.33 26.36 11.49
N ALA A 382 9.10 25.84 12.70
CA ALA A 382 8.39 24.58 12.92
C ALA A 382 6.98 24.55 12.29
N THR A 383 6.31 25.69 12.21
CA THR A 383 5.00 25.86 11.56
C THR A 383 5.08 25.76 10.04
N GLU A 384 6.10 26.35 9.40
CA GLU A 384 6.30 26.22 7.94
C GLU A 384 6.63 24.78 7.54
N ILE A 385 7.39 24.07 8.39
CA ILE A 385 7.70 22.64 8.18
C ILE A 385 6.43 21.80 8.23
N ASN A 386 5.56 22.01 9.23
CA ASN A 386 4.31 21.26 9.38
C ASN A 386 3.33 21.56 8.23
N ALA A 387 3.13 22.84 7.88
CA ALA A 387 2.25 23.22 6.76
C ALA A 387 2.71 22.63 5.42
N ARG A 388 4.03 22.63 5.15
CA ARG A 388 4.55 21.97 3.93
C ARG A 388 4.47 20.45 4.00
N GLN A 389 4.57 19.83 5.17
CA GLN A 389 4.34 18.39 5.31
C GLN A 389 2.89 18.01 4.97
N GLU A 390 1.93 18.85 5.34
CA GLU A 390 0.51 18.67 5.02
C GLU A 390 0.24 18.87 3.52
N GLU A 391 0.84 19.89 2.88
CA GLU A 391 0.68 20.14 1.43
C GLU A 391 1.21 18.99 0.57
N ARG A 392 2.35 18.39 0.93
CA ARG A 392 2.95 17.24 0.20
C ARG A 392 2.05 16.02 0.13
N VAL A 393 1.30 15.80 1.20
CA VAL A 393 0.41 14.66 1.38
C VAL A 393 -0.81 14.77 0.46
N LEU A 394 -1.27 15.99 0.16
CA LEU A 394 -2.42 16.23 -0.70
C LEU A 394 -2.12 15.99 -2.20
N SER A 395 -0.87 16.14 -2.63
CA SER A 395 -0.50 16.14 -4.05
C SER A 395 -0.64 14.80 -4.78
N PHE A 396 -0.57 13.66 -4.09
CA PHE A 396 -0.81 12.32 -4.69
C PHE A 396 -2.10 11.66 -4.14
N SER A 397 -3.02 12.47 -3.62
CA SER A 397 -4.32 12.06 -3.07
C SER A 397 -5.17 11.15 -4.00
N PRO A 398 -5.22 11.34 -5.34
CA PRO A 398 -6.00 10.46 -6.21
C PRO A 398 -5.54 8.99 -6.15
N SER A 399 -4.22 8.78 -6.12
CA SER A 399 -3.61 7.45 -6.00
C SER A 399 -3.94 6.79 -4.67
N LEU A 400 -3.90 7.56 -3.58
CA LEU A 400 -4.28 7.06 -2.25
C LEU A 400 -5.75 6.68 -2.18
N THR A 401 -6.65 7.52 -2.69
CA THR A 401 -8.10 7.29 -2.61
C THR A 401 -8.48 5.97 -3.27
N LEU A 402 -7.87 5.67 -4.42
CA LEU A 402 -8.07 4.40 -5.10
C LEU A 402 -7.52 3.23 -4.28
N PHE A 403 -6.31 3.39 -3.71
CA PHE A 403 -5.75 2.37 -2.81
C PHE A 403 -6.65 2.08 -1.61
N ILE A 404 -7.26 3.09 -0.98
CA ILE A 404 -8.14 2.88 0.19
C ILE A 404 -9.32 1.98 -0.19
N SER A 405 -9.94 2.23 -1.36
CA SER A 405 -11.03 1.37 -1.85
C SER A 405 -10.57 -0.07 -2.11
N ASP A 406 -9.42 -0.24 -2.78
CA ASP A 406 -8.86 -1.55 -3.08
C ASP A 406 -8.44 -2.30 -1.80
N CYS A 407 -7.89 -1.59 -0.81
CA CYS A 407 -7.40 -2.14 0.46
C CYS A 407 -8.53 -2.66 1.34
N ASN A 408 -9.74 -2.07 1.26
CA ASN A 408 -10.89 -2.56 2.01
C ASN A 408 -11.19 -4.04 1.69
N VAL A 409 -11.05 -4.46 0.44
CA VAL A 409 -11.24 -5.86 0.03
C VAL A 409 -10.28 -6.79 0.77
N LEU A 410 -9.01 -6.39 0.88
CA LEU A 410 -8.01 -7.14 1.64
C LEU A 410 -8.34 -7.19 3.13
N MET A 411 -8.70 -6.04 3.71
CA MET A 411 -8.99 -5.94 5.14
C MET A 411 -10.23 -6.75 5.54
N HIS A 412 -11.26 -6.76 4.68
CA HIS A 412 -12.42 -7.64 4.85
C HIS A 412 -12.04 -9.11 4.84
N ARG A 413 -11.16 -9.54 3.92
CA ARG A 413 -10.66 -10.91 3.90
C ARG A 413 -9.86 -11.24 5.17
N VAL A 414 -8.93 -10.39 5.57
CA VAL A 414 -8.10 -10.61 6.77
C VAL A 414 -8.99 -10.71 8.00
N PHE A 415 -9.95 -9.80 8.16
CA PHE A 415 -10.93 -9.84 9.23
C PHE A 415 -11.69 -11.17 9.24
N SER A 416 -12.22 -11.60 8.09
CA SER A 416 -13.00 -12.83 7.98
C SER A 416 -12.17 -14.08 8.30
N ILE A 417 -10.89 -14.12 7.89
CA ILE A 417 -9.97 -15.21 8.24
C ILE A 417 -9.74 -15.26 9.75
N LEU A 418 -9.44 -14.12 10.39
CA LEU A 418 -9.17 -14.06 11.83
C LEU A 418 -10.41 -14.38 12.66
N PHE A 419 -11.59 -13.97 12.19
CA PHE A 419 -12.88 -14.31 12.79
C PHE A 419 -13.11 -15.83 12.74
N ARG A 420 -12.91 -16.48 11.58
CA ARG A 420 -13.01 -17.95 11.43
C ARG A 420 -12.02 -18.73 12.30
N GLN A 421 -10.84 -18.15 12.54
CA GLN A 421 -9.84 -18.75 13.42
C GLN A 421 -10.14 -18.55 14.91
N GLY A 422 -11.22 -17.83 15.26
CA GLY A 422 -11.58 -17.54 16.65
C GLY A 422 -10.56 -16.64 17.36
N LYS A 423 -9.82 -15.81 16.62
CA LYS A 423 -8.78 -14.91 17.16
C LYS A 423 -9.35 -13.68 17.86
N PHE A 424 -10.56 -13.26 17.48
CA PHE A 424 -11.26 -12.13 18.08
C PHE A 424 -11.96 -12.50 19.39
N PRO A 425 -12.29 -11.51 20.25
CA PRO A 425 -13.02 -11.77 21.48
C PRO A 425 -14.32 -12.50 21.19
N GLN A 426 -14.47 -13.68 21.78
CA GLN A 426 -15.67 -14.51 21.61
C GLN A 426 -16.82 -14.00 22.49
N ASP A 427 -16.46 -13.39 23.62
CA ASP A 427 -17.41 -12.66 24.44
C ASP A 427 -17.86 -11.41 23.69
N ASP A 428 -19.18 -11.24 23.57
CA ASP A 428 -19.81 -10.02 23.05
C ASP A 428 -19.64 -9.70 21.57
N VAL A 429 -19.50 -10.72 20.71
CA VAL A 429 -19.56 -10.52 19.25
C VAL A 429 -20.78 -9.66 18.89
N PRO A 430 -20.60 -8.49 18.27
CA PRO A 430 -21.70 -7.62 17.89
C PRO A 430 -22.74 -8.34 17.04
N LYS A 431 -24.01 -8.27 17.43
CA LYS A 431 -25.13 -8.91 16.68
C LYS A 431 -25.23 -8.44 15.23
N GLU A 432 -24.82 -7.20 14.97
CA GLU A 432 -24.74 -6.62 13.62
C GLU A 432 -23.76 -7.35 12.70
N LEU A 433 -22.75 -8.04 13.24
CA LEU A 433 -21.83 -8.82 12.42
C LEU A 433 -22.44 -10.14 11.96
N ILE A 434 -23.49 -10.64 12.59
CA ILE A 434 -24.04 -11.96 12.31
C ILE A 434 -25.35 -11.79 11.56
N VAL A 435 -25.34 -12.15 10.27
CA VAL A 435 -26.54 -12.19 9.42
C VAL A 435 -27.06 -13.63 9.40
N PRO A 436 -28.13 -13.96 10.14
CA PRO A 436 -28.70 -15.30 10.12
C PRO A 436 -29.38 -15.59 8.79
N ASP A 437 -29.38 -16.85 8.37
CA ASP A 437 -30.15 -17.28 7.21
C ASP A 437 -31.66 -17.06 7.45
N ARG A 438 -32.33 -16.39 6.50
CA ARG A 438 -33.78 -16.17 6.54
C ARG A 438 -34.57 -17.47 6.37
N GLY A 439 -33.93 -18.54 5.89
CA GLY A 439 -34.51 -19.88 5.72
C GLY A 439 -34.57 -20.76 6.97
N GLY A 440 -34.08 -20.31 8.12
CA GLY A 440 -34.11 -21.08 9.38
C GLY A 440 -32.98 -22.12 9.53
N SER A 441 -31.93 -22.04 8.71
CA SER A 441 -30.69 -22.78 8.90
C SER A 441 -29.86 -22.21 10.06
N GLU A 442 -29.04 -23.04 10.72
CA GLU A 442 -28.03 -22.59 11.69
C GLU A 442 -26.86 -21.82 11.05
N ASN A 443 -26.83 -21.74 9.71
CA ASN A 443 -25.82 -20.98 8.99
C ASN A 443 -26.04 -19.47 9.14
N PHE A 444 -24.94 -18.74 9.33
CA PHE A 444 -24.90 -17.28 9.29
C PHE A 444 -23.86 -16.82 8.27
N GLU A 445 -24.00 -15.60 7.77
CA GLU A 445 -22.92 -14.86 7.10
C GLU A 445 -22.43 -13.73 8.00
N ILE A 446 -21.19 -13.28 7.80
CA ILE A 446 -20.71 -12.08 8.49
C ILE A 446 -21.00 -10.83 7.67
N GLU A 447 -21.56 -9.81 8.31
CA GLU A 447 -21.56 -8.46 7.76
C GLU A 447 -20.16 -7.87 7.95
N LEU A 448 -19.54 -7.40 6.86
CA LEU A 448 -18.17 -6.92 6.90
C LEU A 448 -18.13 -5.55 7.59
N PRO A 449 -17.23 -5.33 8.57
CA PRO A 449 -17.14 -4.06 9.27
C PRO A 449 -16.65 -2.96 8.34
N ASN A 450 -17.04 -1.71 8.64
CA ASN A 450 -16.47 -0.57 7.94
C ASN A 450 -14.99 -0.42 8.28
N VAL A 451 -14.15 -0.25 7.27
CA VAL A 451 -12.70 -0.05 7.44
C VAL A 451 -12.42 1.45 7.33
N GLN A 452 -12.14 2.08 8.46
CA GLN A 452 -11.73 3.48 8.47
C GLN A 452 -10.21 3.56 8.30
N TYR A 453 -9.77 4.23 7.25
CA TYR A 453 -8.35 4.47 7.01
C TYR A 453 -7.83 5.60 7.92
N LEU A 454 -6.79 5.33 8.70
CA LEU A 454 -6.19 6.22 9.71
C LEU A 454 -4.78 6.71 9.36
N GLY A 455 -4.34 6.54 8.11
CA GLY A 455 -3.00 6.98 7.70
C GLY A 455 -2.76 8.48 7.86
N ARG A 456 -1.50 8.91 7.67
CA ARG A 456 -1.06 10.32 7.87
C ARG A 456 -1.89 11.35 7.11
N ILE A 457 -2.49 10.95 5.99
CA ILE A 457 -3.32 11.80 5.14
C ILE A 457 -4.72 12.00 5.75
N SER A 458 -5.35 10.91 6.19
CA SER A 458 -6.57 10.98 7.00
C SER A 458 -6.31 11.78 8.28
N GLN A 459 -5.14 11.63 8.89
CA GLN A 459 -4.73 12.43 10.03
C GLN A 459 -4.58 13.91 9.66
N ALA A 460 -4.02 14.28 8.51
CA ALA A 460 -3.94 15.67 8.07
C ALA A 460 -5.34 16.29 7.89
N ILE A 461 -6.28 15.58 7.25
CA ILE A 461 -7.68 16.03 7.15
C ILE A 461 -8.33 16.12 8.54
N ALA A 462 -8.02 15.15 9.40
CA ALA A 462 -8.53 15.11 10.77
C ALA A 462 -7.93 16.22 11.65
N ASN A 463 -6.68 16.63 11.41
CA ASN A 463 -5.99 17.72 12.08
C ASN A 463 -6.63 19.05 11.70
N ALA A 464 -7.05 19.24 10.44
CA ALA A 464 -7.81 20.44 10.06
C ALA A 464 -9.12 20.56 10.86
N GLN A 465 -9.83 19.45 11.07
CA GLN A 465 -11.02 19.44 11.93
C GLN A 465 -10.68 19.66 13.43
N GLN A 466 -9.56 19.10 13.90
CA GLN A 466 -9.05 19.31 15.25
C GLN A 466 -8.72 20.79 15.48
N GLN A 467 -7.97 21.42 14.58
CA GLN A 467 -7.62 22.83 14.63
C GLN A 467 -8.89 23.70 14.64
N GLY A 468 -9.91 23.37 13.84
CA GLY A 468 -11.19 24.07 13.87
C GLY A 468 -11.89 23.99 15.23
N LEU A 469 -11.86 22.81 15.86
CA LEU A 469 -12.44 22.58 17.19
C LEU A 469 -11.61 23.24 18.32
N GLU A 470 -10.29 23.18 18.27
CA GLU A 470 -9.39 23.86 19.21
C GLU A 470 -9.54 25.39 19.09
N TYR A 471 -9.66 25.91 17.87
CA TYR A 471 -9.99 27.30 17.61
C TYR A 471 -11.33 27.67 18.23
N PHE A 472 -12.39 26.88 18.00
CA PHE A 472 -13.70 27.12 18.63
C PHE A 472 -13.60 27.16 20.16
N MET A 473 -12.89 26.20 20.78
CA MET A 473 -12.70 26.18 22.24
C MET A 473 -11.93 27.40 22.75
N SER A 474 -10.91 27.86 22.01
CA SER A 474 -10.17 29.08 22.36
C SER A 474 -11.07 30.33 22.29
N VAL A 475 -11.93 30.43 21.27
CA VAL A 475 -12.91 31.51 21.12
C VAL A 475 -13.95 31.45 22.23
N ALA A 476 -14.46 30.26 22.54
CA ALA A 476 -15.43 30.05 23.62
C ALA A 476 -14.85 30.47 24.99
N LEU A 477 -13.61 30.09 25.30
CA LEU A 477 -12.93 30.49 26.54
C LEU A 477 -12.74 32.02 26.62
N ASN A 478 -12.28 32.64 25.54
CA ASN A 478 -12.11 34.11 25.49
C ASN A 478 -13.45 34.84 25.64
N TYR A 479 -14.50 34.35 24.98
CA TYR A 479 -15.85 34.91 25.10
C TYR A 479 -16.36 34.82 26.54
N THR A 480 -16.24 33.66 27.18
CA THR A 480 -16.64 33.47 28.58
C THR A 480 -15.82 34.35 29.53
N GLN A 481 -14.51 34.52 29.30
CA GLN A 481 -13.69 35.44 30.11
C GLN A 481 -14.09 36.91 29.94
N ALA A 482 -14.46 37.33 28.73
CA ALA A 482 -14.83 38.72 28.44
C ALA A 482 -16.25 39.08 28.89
N THR A 483 -17.20 38.14 28.80
CA THR A 483 -18.63 38.40 29.02
C THR A 483 -19.20 37.75 30.28
N GLY A 484 -18.49 36.79 30.87
CA GLY A 484 -18.99 35.95 31.96
C GLY A 484 -20.02 34.88 31.51
N ASP A 485 -20.39 34.85 30.23
CA ASP A 485 -21.39 33.92 29.68
C ASP A 485 -20.76 32.58 29.26
N THR A 486 -21.25 31.48 29.84
CA THR A 486 -20.77 30.10 29.62
C THR A 486 -21.47 29.36 28.48
N SER A 487 -22.47 29.99 27.84
CA SER A 487 -23.31 29.38 26.80
C SER A 487 -22.53 28.67 25.68
N MET A 488 -21.42 29.26 25.23
CA MET A 488 -20.55 28.69 24.19
C MET A 488 -19.85 27.39 24.62
N ILE A 489 -19.42 27.30 25.88
CA ILE A 489 -18.74 26.11 26.42
C ILE A 489 -19.77 25.01 26.70
N GLU A 490 -20.95 25.39 27.18
CA GLU A 490 -22.07 24.47 27.45
C GLU A 490 -22.60 23.77 26.19
N TYR A 491 -22.41 24.39 25.03
CA TYR A 491 -22.75 23.77 23.75
C TYR A 491 -21.88 22.53 23.42
N VAL A 492 -20.67 22.43 23.99
CA VAL A 492 -19.73 21.34 23.71
C VAL A 492 -19.82 20.27 24.78
N ASN A 493 -20.02 19.01 24.38
CA ASN A 493 -19.93 17.88 25.30
C ASN A 493 -18.45 17.52 25.59
N PRO A 494 -17.93 17.74 26.82
CA PRO A 494 -16.50 17.60 27.09
C PRO A 494 -15.98 16.16 26.96
N ARG A 495 -16.82 15.16 27.23
CA ARG A 495 -16.42 13.74 27.13
C ARG A 495 -16.31 13.29 25.69
N LYS A 496 -17.28 13.67 24.85
CA LYS A 496 -17.22 13.40 23.42
C LYS A 496 -16.06 14.12 22.77
N PHE A 497 -15.76 15.34 23.20
CA PHE A 497 -14.59 16.10 22.78
C PHE A 497 -13.28 15.39 23.17
N ALA A 498 -13.14 14.98 24.42
CA ALA A 498 -11.96 14.23 24.88
C ALA A 498 -11.81 12.88 24.14
N GLN A 499 -12.90 12.17 23.90
CA GLN A 499 -12.91 10.93 23.12
C GLN A 499 -12.44 11.18 21.68
N PHE A 500 -12.98 12.22 21.03
CA PHE A 500 -12.61 12.59 19.66
C PHE A 500 -11.11 12.93 19.54
N LEU A 501 -10.57 13.70 20.48
CA LEU A 501 -9.14 14.02 20.51
C LEU A 501 -8.31 12.75 20.72
N TYR A 502 -8.68 11.93 21.69
CA TYR A 502 -7.97 10.70 22.04
C TYR A 502 -7.89 9.72 20.87
N GLU A 503 -9.01 9.44 20.19
CA GLU A 503 -9.07 8.53 19.04
C GLU A 503 -8.19 8.99 17.88
N ARG A 504 -7.99 10.31 17.72
CA ARG A 504 -7.16 10.89 16.66
C ARG A 504 -5.67 10.93 16.99
N THR A 505 -5.29 10.90 18.27
CA THR A 505 -3.86 10.79 18.67
C THR A 505 -3.22 9.43 18.33
N GLY A 506 -4.03 8.40 18.05
CA GLY A 506 -3.52 7.04 17.87
C GLY A 506 -3.08 6.34 19.16
N ALA A 507 -3.39 6.92 20.34
CA ALA A 507 -3.04 6.35 21.63
C ALA A 507 -3.71 4.96 21.84
N PRO A 508 -3.02 4.01 22.53
CA PRO A 508 -3.55 2.68 22.78
C PRO A 508 -4.90 2.71 23.51
N THR A 509 -5.82 1.83 23.12
CA THR A 509 -7.14 1.70 23.75
C THR A 509 -7.01 1.31 25.22
N SER A 510 -5.94 0.61 25.61
CA SER A 510 -5.64 0.25 27.00
C SER A 510 -5.45 1.43 27.94
N CYS A 511 -5.05 2.60 27.42
CA CYS A 511 -4.92 3.82 28.23
C CYS A 511 -6.25 4.60 28.34
N ARG A 512 -7.30 4.15 27.63
CA ARG A 512 -8.66 4.71 27.72
C ARG A 512 -9.42 3.98 28.81
N ARG A 513 -10.05 4.73 29.72
CA ARG A 513 -10.97 4.14 30.71
C ARG A 513 -12.18 3.52 30.00
N THR A 514 -12.59 2.35 30.46
CA THR A 514 -13.80 1.68 29.92
C THR A 514 -15.07 2.44 30.33
N ALA A 515 -16.17 2.23 29.61
CA ALA A 515 -17.46 2.81 30.00
C ALA A 515 -17.87 2.44 31.44
N ARG A 516 -17.50 1.22 31.88
CA ARG A 516 -17.75 0.75 33.24
C ARG A 516 -16.94 1.52 34.27
N GLU A 517 -15.65 1.73 34.03
CA GLU A 517 -14.79 2.52 34.92
C GLU A 517 -15.23 3.98 35.00
N LEU A 518 -15.68 4.56 33.88
CA LEU A 518 -16.22 5.92 33.87
C LEU A 518 -17.55 6.02 34.63
N ALA A 519 -18.44 5.05 34.48
CA ALA A 519 -19.69 4.99 35.23
C ALA A 519 -19.46 4.82 36.74
N GLU A 520 -18.47 4.02 37.13
CA GLU A 520 -18.07 3.86 38.53
C GLU A 520 -17.49 5.17 39.10
N LEU A 521 -16.65 5.85 38.32
CA LEU A 521 -16.06 7.14 38.69
C LEU A 521 -17.12 8.25 38.80
N ASP A 522 -18.16 8.21 37.97
CA ASP A 522 -19.30 9.13 38.05
C ASP A 522 -20.15 8.87 39.30
N LYS A 523 -20.39 7.61 39.66
CA LYS A 523 -21.04 7.25 40.93
C LYS A 523 -20.22 7.73 42.13
N GLN A 524 -18.89 7.52 42.11
CA GLN A 524 -18.00 8.00 43.18
C GLN A 524 -18.03 9.53 43.31
N LYS A 525 -18.02 10.26 42.19
CA LYS A 525 -18.14 11.73 42.19
C LYS A 525 -19.49 12.21 42.71
N GLN A 526 -20.59 11.55 42.35
CA GLN A 526 -21.92 11.88 42.86
C GLN A 526 -22.01 11.65 44.37
N GLN A 527 -21.50 10.52 44.88
CA GLN A 527 -21.46 10.22 46.31
C GLN A 527 -20.59 11.22 47.08
N ALA A 528 -19.42 11.59 46.54
CA ALA A 528 -18.56 12.61 47.12
C ALA A 528 -19.24 13.99 47.17
N ALA A 529 -19.93 14.39 46.08
CA ALA A 529 -20.66 15.65 46.02
C ALA A 529 -21.85 15.68 47.00
N GLU A 530 -22.58 14.58 47.16
CA GLU A 530 -23.65 14.46 48.17
C GLU A 530 -23.10 14.52 49.60
N MET A 531 -21.97 13.85 49.87
CA MET A 531 -21.30 13.90 51.17
C MET A 531 -20.80 15.32 51.48
N GLN A 532 -20.25 16.02 50.49
CA GLN A 532 -19.78 17.39 50.63
C GLN A 532 -20.94 18.37 50.82
N ARG A 533 -22.08 18.17 50.14
CA ARG A 533 -23.33 18.93 50.40
C ARG A 533 -23.87 18.69 51.81
N LYS A 534 -23.83 17.45 52.30
CA LYS A 534 -24.23 17.13 53.69
C LYS A 534 -23.28 17.73 54.73
N LEU A 535 -21.98 17.71 54.49
CA LEU A 535 -20.98 18.35 55.35
C LEU A 535 -21.14 19.87 55.37
N ALA A 536 -21.32 20.50 54.20
CA ALA A 536 -21.57 21.93 54.09
C ALA A 536 -22.89 22.35 54.76
N ALA A 537 -23.96 21.55 54.62
CA ALA A 537 -25.22 21.79 55.33
C ALA A 537 -25.05 21.64 56.86
N THR A 538 -24.25 20.68 57.31
CA THR A 538 -23.97 20.47 58.74
C THR A 538 -23.08 21.57 59.33
N GLN A 539 -22.09 22.07 58.57
CA GLN A 539 -21.29 23.25 58.96
C GLN A 539 -22.11 24.54 58.93
N GLY A 540 -23.01 24.71 57.96
CA GLY A 540 -23.96 25.84 57.92
C GLY A 540 -24.88 25.86 59.14
N LEU A 541 -25.40 24.69 59.56
CA LEU A 541 -26.20 24.55 60.78
C LEU A 541 -25.38 24.80 62.05
N LYS A 542 -24.12 24.37 62.11
CA LYS A 542 -23.22 24.66 63.25
C LYS A 542 -22.85 26.15 63.34
N ASN A 543 -22.61 26.81 62.22
CA ASN A 543 -22.31 28.25 62.17
C ASN A 543 -23.55 29.09 62.53
N ALA A 544 -24.75 28.69 62.09
CA ALA A 544 -26.00 29.32 62.49
C ALA A 544 -26.31 29.11 63.99
N ALA A 545 -26.04 27.92 64.54
CA ALA A 545 -26.20 27.64 65.96
C ALA A 545 -25.17 28.36 66.85
N GLY A 546 -23.95 28.58 66.33
CA GLY A 546 -22.94 29.43 66.97
C GLY A 546 -23.35 30.90 67.00
N ALA A 547 -23.80 31.43 65.85
CA ALA A 547 -24.31 32.80 65.76
C ALA A 547 -25.55 33.05 66.66
N GLN A 548 -26.44 32.07 66.81
CA GLN A 548 -27.57 32.15 67.74
C GLN A 548 -27.13 32.15 69.22
N LYS A 549 -26.06 31.42 69.57
CA LYS A 549 -25.48 31.47 70.91
C LYS A 549 -24.78 32.80 71.19
N ASP A 550 -24.08 33.36 70.22
CA ASP A 550 -23.42 34.66 70.36
C ASP A 550 -24.44 35.82 70.46
N LEU A 551 -25.55 35.74 69.72
CA LEU A 551 -26.70 36.65 69.85
C LEU A 551 -27.42 36.51 71.20
N ALA A 552 -27.56 35.28 71.72
CA ALA A 552 -28.14 35.03 73.04
C ALA A 552 -27.23 35.49 74.20
N ALA A 553 -25.90 35.43 74.01
CA ALA A 553 -24.93 35.95 74.98
C ALA A 553 -24.85 37.49 74.97
N ALA A 554 -25.07 38.13 73.81
CA ALA A 554 -25.08 39.59 73.69
C ALA A 554 -26.39 40.24 74.21
N GLY A 555 -27.48 39.50 74.32
CA GLY A 555 -28.76 39.97 74.89
C GLY A 555 -28.87 39.83 76.42
N ALA A 556 -27.84 39.29 77.08
CA ALA A 556 -27.81 39.06 78.53
C ALA A 556 -26.74 39.90 79.26
N ALA A 557 -26.26 40.99 78.64
CA ALA A 557 -25.32 41.95 79.21
C ALA A 557 -25.99 43.30 79.50
#